data_AF-A0A7C4IUG8-F1
#
_entry.id   AF-A0A7C4IUG8-F1
#
_cell.length_a   1.000
_cell.length_b   1.000
_cell.length_c   1.000
_cell.angle_alpha   90.00
_cell.angle_beta   90.00
_cell.angle_gamma   90.00
#
_symmetry.space_group_name_H-M   'P 1'
#
loop_
_entity.id
_entity.type
_entity.pdbx_description
1 polymer ?
#
loop_
_entity_poly.entity_id
_entity_poly.type
_entity_poly.pdbx_seq_one_letter_code
_entity_poly.pdbx_strand_id
1 'polypeptide(L)'
;MSPKERGEGPRKGSEGTLRVREAEHSGPYRLGQTRVKKGAPGMAAYVNYENRRMEFDLPAGWNVISGQDRPAAPVVKDPVAEIARALDHPIGSGRIEDLARPGMEVVLLFDDLQRPTPAHLVLPRIMDRLNIAGVPDERIRGICALGTHHLLSLEQLKLKVGSEAASRLEGRLLCHDPHAKDNVIIGRTHRGTLVEINQYVAFADLIIGVGECMPHPIAGYGGSFKLVMPGVCSYRSVADHHFTWMRHPKSRVNVLDGNHFYEEIVDAGRISRMAFKIDLIMNEKKEIIKAFAGDPVAEHREAARYAESLYLIPLPKLADVTITSAFPMEYGVQATKALTMASFCTRTGGAIIWAAPQKEAGPIMPLVKEMASAESAADFHRRLREGDVPEHLRTFGISYIMQVVYFKEYAERFKVFHVTDGLSPEQVKMMKYEYASSMQEALNQLSREMPKADVAVLPSGGNVIAEVR
;
A
#
# COMPACT_ATOMS: atom_id res chain seq x y z
N MET A 1 40.39 65.35 23.45
CA MET A 1 39.76 66.57 24.00
C MET A 1 38.25 66.40 23.89
N SER A 2 37.57 66.28 25.02
CA SER A 2 36.10 66.42 25.12
C SER A 2 35.78 67.91 25.33
N PRO A 3 34.56 68.38 25.04
CA PRO A 3 33.64 68.56 26.16
C PRO A 3 32.15 68.28 25.88
N LYS A 4 31.45 67.98 26.99
CA LYS A 4 29.99 67.97 27.24
C LYS A 4 29.42 69.41 27.15
N GLU A 5 28.12 69.69 26.99
CA GLU A 5 26.98 69.55 27.95
C GLU A 5 25.63 69.90 27.25
N ARG A 6 24.56 69.10 27.42
CA ARG A 6 23.30 69.30 28.21
C ARG A 6 22.20 70.23 27.63
N GLY A 7 20.95 69.74 27.70
CA GLY A 7 19.69 70.51 27.62
C GLY A 7 18.49 69.67 27.15
N GLU A 8 17.77 69.01 28.08
CA GLU A 8 16.33 69.21 28.42
C GLU A 8 15.30 68.41 27.57
N GLY A 9 14.49 67.58 28.25
CA GLY A 9 13.21 67.06 27.72
C GLY A 9 12.02 67.88 28.25
N PRO A 10 10.75 67.40 28.22
CA PRO A 10 10.17 66.27 27.51
C PRO A 10 8.88 66.64 26.72
N ARG A 11 8.48 65.88 25.69
CA ARG A 11 7.06 65.79 25.29
C ARG A 11 6.67 64.37 24.87
N LYS A 12 5.54 63.95 25.44
CA LYS A 12 4.87 62.66 25.32
C LYS A 12 4.45 62.37 23.88
N GLY A 13 4.64 61.12 23.46
CA GLY A 13 4.02 60.52 22.29
C GLY A 13 4.10 59.01 22.43
N SER A 14 2.96 58.37 22.64
CA SER A 14 2.79 56.94 22.85
C SER A 14 3.11 56.15 21.58
N GLU A 15 4.14 55.30 21.61
CA GLU A 15 4.33 54.24 20.61
C GLU A 15 4.13 52.88 21.27
N GLY A 16 3.05 52.22 20.84
CA GLY A 16 2.72 50.87 21.22
C GLY A 16 3.72 49.88 20.64
N THR A 17 4.32 49.09 21.52
CA THR A 17 5.03 47.87 21.18
C THR A 17 4.15 46.96 20.31
N LEU A 18 4.46 46.87 19.02
CA LEU A 18 3.99 45.82 18.12
C LEU A 18 4.62 44.50 18.58
N ARG A 19 3.89 43.78 19.44
CA ARG A 19 4.12 42.36 19.67
C ARG A 19 3.82 41.62 18.36
N VAL A 20 4.86 41.01 17.80
CA VAL A 20 4.75 39.99 16.76
C VAL A 20 3.87 38.88 17.34
N ARG A 21 2.68 38.70 16.77
CA ARG A 21 1.81 37.56 17.08
C ARG A 21 2.46 36.31 16.51
N GLU A 22 2.97 35.45 17.39
CA GLU A 22 3.18 34.04 17.07
C GLU A 22 1.84 33.47 16.59
N ALA A 23 1.83 32.97 15.36
CA ALA A 23 0.71 32.20 14.84
C ALA A 23 0.67 30.88 15.62
N GLU A 24 -0.28 30.79 16.54
CA GLU A 24 -0.60 29.57 17.28
C GLU A 24 -0.73 28.40 16.30
N HIS A 25 0.18 27.43 16.45
CA HIS A 25 0.07 26.13 15.84
C HIS A 25 -1.30 25.53 16.20
N SER A 26 -2.10 25.24 15.17
CA SER A 26 -3.31 24.47 15.28
C SER A 26 -3.00 23.16 16.02
N GLY A 27 -3.63 22.99 17.19
CA GLY A 27 -3.40 21.87 18.10
C GLY A 27 -3.72 20.50 17.50
N PRO A 28 -3.40 19.42 18.24
CA PRO A 28 -3.58 18.05 17.77
C PRO A 28 -5.06 17.81 17.44
N TYR A 29 -5.31 17.25 16.24
CA TYR A 29 -6.60 16.68 15.85
C TYR A 29 -7.07 15.74 16.97
N ARG A 30 -8.01 16.19 17.80
CA ARG A 30 -8.72 15.31 18.74
C ARG A 30 -9.59 14.39 17.91
N LEU A 31 -9.13 13.15 17.72
CA LEU A 31 -9.99 12.02 17.38
C LEU A 31 -11.10 11.96 18.45
N GLY A 32 -12.27 12.49 18.10
CA GLY A 32 -13.47 12.27 18.90
C GLY A 32 -13.69 10.77 18.99
N GLN A 33 -13.82 10.25 20.21
CA GLN A 33 -14.31 8.90 20.44
C GLN A 33 -15.73 8.81 19.90
N THR A 34 -15.87 8.43 18.64
CA THR A 34 -17.17 8.10 18.07
C THR A 34 -17.63 6.81 18.76
N ARG A 35 -18.53 6.94 19.74
CA ARG A 35 -19.30 5.81 20.25
C ARG A 35 -19.84 5.05 19.03
N VAL A 36 -19.45 3.78 18.90
CA VAL A 36 -20.05 2.84 17.94
C VAL A 36 -21.55 2.88 18.18
N LYS A 37 -22.31 3.53 17.30
CA LYS A 37 -23.76 3.38 17.29
C LYS A 37 -24.00 1.91 17.03
N LYS A 38 -24.61 1.21 18.00
CA LYS A 38 -25.33 -0.05 17.71
C LYS A 38 -26.10 0.20 16.42
N GLY A 39 -25.86 -0.63 15.40
CA GLY A 39 -26.56 -0.54 14.13
C GLY A 39 -28.06 -0.35 14.38
N ALA A 40 -28.70 0.49 13.57
CA ALA A 40 -30.15 0.67 13.66
C ALA A 40 -30.82 -0.73 13.64
N PRO A 41 -31.78 -1.01 14.54
CA PRO A 41 -32.48 -2.28 14.52
C PRO A 41 -33.15 -2.45 13.15
N GLY A 42 -32.77 -3.49 12.40
CA GLY A 42 -33.44 -3.89 11.15
C GLY A 42 -32.66 -3.72 9.84
N MET A 43 -31.37 -3.32 9.85
CA MET A 43 -30.56 -3.34 8.62
C MET A 43 -29.76 -4.64 8.54
N ALA A 44 -29.98 -5.44 7.50
CA ALA A 44 -29.24 -6.67 7.26
C ALA A 44 -27.72 -6.39 7.16
N ALA A 45 -26.90 -7.31 7.67
CA ALA A 45 -25.46 -7.21 7.50
C ALA A 45 -25.11 -7.48 6.03
N TYR A 46 -24.03 -6.87 5.53
CA TYR A 46 -23.64 -7.04 4.14
C TYR A 46 -22.13 -7.04 3.93
N VAL A 47 -21.73 -7.57 2.78
CA VAL A 47 -20.41 -7.32 2.18
C VAL A 47 -20.58 -6.82 0.75
N ASN A 48 -19.67 -5.99 0.26
CA ASN A 48 -19.64 -5.61 -1.15
C ASN A 48 -19.01 -6.76 -1.94
N TYR A 49 -19.55 -7.07 -3.11
CA TYR A 49 -19.08 -8.16 -3.95
C TYR A 49 -19.31 -7.76 -5.41
N GLU A 50 -18.24 -7.56 -6.16
CA GLU A 50 -18.26 -6.99 -7.50
C GLU A 50 -19.01 -5.65 -7.54
N ASN A 51 -20.10 -5.58 -8.31
CA ASN A 51 -20.93 -4.39 -8.45
C ASN A 51 -22.22 -4.44 -7.61
N ARG A 52 -22.31 -5.35 -6.63
CA ARG A 52 -23.50 -5.55 -5.79
C ARG A 52 -23.16 -5.67 -4.30
N ARG A 53 -24.21 -5.64 -3.47
CA ARG A 53 -24.12 -6.00 -2.05
C ARG A 53 -24.66 -7.41 -1.85
N MET A 54 -23.94 -8.23 -1.10
CA MET A 54 -24.42 -9.49 -0.58
C MET A 54 -24.93 -9.28 0.84
N GLU A 55 -26.25 -9.22 1.00
CA GLU A 55 -26.90 -9.12 2.31
C GLU A 55 -27.06 -10.51 2.95
N PHE A 56 -27.01 -10.57 4.28
CA PHE A 56 -27.16 -11.79 5.05
C PHE A 56 -27.63 -11.50 6.47
N ASP A 57 -28.24 -12.52 7.08
CA ASP A 57 -28.70 -12.49 8.46
C ASP A 57 -27.66 -13.12 9.38
N LEU A 58 -27.26 -12.37 10.39
CA LEU A 58 -26.36 -12.88 11.42
C LEU A 58 -27.13 -13.82 12.36
N PRO A 59 -26.52 -14.95 12.78
CA PRO A 59 -27.08 -15.82 13.79
C PRO A 59 -27.43 -15.07 15.08
N ALA A 60 -28.57 -15.41 15.70
CA ALA A 60 -29.09 -14.68 16.86
C ALA A 60 -28.13 -14.64 18.08
N GLY A 61 -27.25 -15.64 18.22
CA GLY A 61 -26.24 -15.69 19.27
C GLY A 61 -24.96 -14.91 18.99
N TRP A 62 -24.85 -14.27 17.82
CA TRP A 62 -23.66 -13.54 17.40
C TRP A 62 -23.80 -12.04 17.73
N ASN A 63 -22.75 -11.49 18.33
CA ASN A 63 -22.67 -10.10 18.75
C ASN A 63 -21.74 -9.33 17.81
N VAL A 64 -22.26 -8.32 17.11
CA VAL A 64 -21.45 -7.50 16.18
C VAL A 64 -20.59 -6.51 16.97
N ILE A 65 -19.28 -6.71 16.96
CA ILE A 65 -18.31 -5.81 17.60
C ILE A 65 -17.76 -4.75 16.64
N SER A 66 -17.85 -5.00 15.33
CA SER A 66 -17.61 -4.04 14.25
C SER A 66 -18.36 -4.49 13.01
N GLY A 67 -18.90 -3.56 12.22
CA GLY A 67 -19.68 -3.94 11.04
C GLY A 67 -20.13 -2.81 10.12
N GLN A 68 -19.61 -1.60 10.35
CA GLN A 68 -19.85 -0.47 9.45
C GLN A 68 -18.75 -0.42 8.40
N ASP A 69 -19.13 -0.26 7.14
CA ASP A 69 -18.16 0.07 6.10
C ASP A 69 -17.63 1.50 6.31
N ARG A 70 -16.51 1.80 5.68
CA ARG A 70 -15.93 3.15 5.74
C ARG A 70 -16.86 4.18 5.05
N PRO A 71 -16.93 5.42 5.56
CA PRO A 71 -17.62 6.48 4.84
C PRO A 71 -16.92 6.75 3.50
N ALA A 72 -17.68 7.28 2.54
CA ALA A 72 -17.11 7.74 1.28
C ALA A 72 -16.04 8.81 1.57
N ALA A 73 -14.84 8.61 1.04
CA ALA A 73 -13.76 9.59 1.19
C ALA A 73 -14.04 10.82 0.31
N PRO A 74 -13.74 12.04 0.80
CA PRO A 74 -13.92 13.25 0.00
C PRO A 74 -12.96 13.24 -1.19
N VAL A 75 -13.48 13.47 -2.39
CA VAL A 75 -12.70 13.52 -3.63
C VAL A 75 -12.27 14.96 -3.91
N VAL A 76 -11.05 15.17 -4.42
CA VAL A 76 -10.64 16.51 -4.86
C VAL A 76 -11.38 16.90 -6.13
N LYS A 77 -11.94 18.12 -6.15
CA LYS A 77 -12.70 18.62 -7.31
C LYS A 77 -11.81 18.87 -8.52
N ASP A 78 -10.58 19.32 -8.28
CA ASP A 78 -9.56 19.56 -9.30
C ASP A 78 -8.30 18.76 -8.95
N PRO A 79 -8.15 17.53 -9.49
CA PRO A 79 -6.99 16.70 -9.25
C PRO A 79 -5.67 17.33 -9.74
N VAL A 80 -5.73 18.14 -10.80
CA VAL A 80 -4.52 18.77 -11.36
C VAL A 80 -4.03 19.87 -10.43
N ALA A 81 -4.94 20.69 -9.90
CA ALA A 81 -4.60 21.70 -8.90
C ALA A 81 -4.07 21.08 -7.60
N GLU A 82 -4.63 19.94 -7.16
CA GLU A 82 -4.12 19.23 -5.98
C GLU A 82 -2.70 18.69 -6.18
N ILE A 83 -2.40 18.13 -7.36
CA ILE A 83 -1.05 17.68 -7.72
C ILE A 83 -0.09 18.87 -7.75
N ALA A 84 -0.48 19.99 -8.37
CA ALA A 84 0.34 21.20 -8.40
C ALA A 84 0.62 21.72 -6.98
N ARG A 85 -0.40 21.81 -6.12
CA ARG A 85 -0.27 22.20 -4.70
C ARG A 85 0.74 21.31 -3.97
N ALA A 86 0.68 19.99 -4.15
CA ALA A 86 1.62 19.07 -3.50
C ALA A 86 3.06 19.31 -3.97
N LEU A 87 3.27 19.49 -5.28
CA LEU A 87 4.59 19.76 -5.85
C LEU A 87 5.16 21.14 -5.45
N ASP A 88 4.32 22.16 -5.25
CA ASP A 88 4.72 23.50 -4.79
C ASP A 88 5.04 23.57 -3.29
N HIS A 89 4.49 22.65 -2.50
CA HIS A 89 4.66 22.60 -1.05
C HIS A 89 5.17 21.24 -0.59
N PRO A 90 6.41 20.86 -0.98
CA PRO A 90 6.96 19.56 -0.64
C PRO A 90 7.24 19.43 0.87
N ILE A 91 7.05 18.22 1.38
CA ILE A 91 7.21 17.85 2.79
C ILE A 91 8.63 17.32 2.98
N GLY A 92 9.44 17.99 3.80
CA GLY A 92 10.76 17.51 4.19
C GLY A 92 11.85 17.57 3.11
N SER A 93 11.59 18.20 1.96
CA SER A 93 12.57 18.40 0.88
C SER A 93 12.41 19.78 0.24
N GLY A 94 13.37 20.18 -0.62
CA GLY A 94 13.17 21.26 -1.58
C GLY A 94 12.20 20.87 -2.69
N ARG A 95 11.80 21.83 -3.53
CA ARG A 95 11.02 21.56 -4.74
C ARG A 95 11.89 20.88 -5.79
N ILE A 96 11.27 20.35 -6.82
CA ILE A 96 11.99 19.67 -7.93
C ILE A 96 13.03 20.63 -8.55
N GLU A 97 12.68 21.90 -8.69
CA GLU A 97 13.52 22.97 -9.22
C GLU A 97 14.74 23.27 -8.34
N ASP A 98 14.67 22.95 -7.04
CA ASP A 98 15.75 23.14 -6.09
C ASP A 98 16.68 21.89 -6.04
N LEU A 99 16.20 20.73 -6.49
CA LEU A 99 16.93 19.46 -6.52
C LEU A 99 17.62 19.20 -7.86
N ALA A 100 17.05 19.70 -8.96
CA ALA A 100 17.55 19.52 -10.31
C ALA A 100 18.52 20.64 -10.72
N ARG A 101 19.47 20.32 -11.60
CA ARG A 101 20.38 21.30 -12.22
C ARG A 101 20.70 20.89 -13.66
N PRO A 102 21.09 21.83 -14.53
CA PRO A 102 21.50 21.51 -15.90
C PRO A 102 22.57 20.42 -15.95
N GLY A 103 22.41 19.49 -16.89
CA GLY A 103 23.34 18.39 -17.13
C GLY A 103 23.08 17.10 -16.35
N MET A 104 22.20 17.10 -15.34
CA MET A 104 21.81 15.87 -14.62
C MET A 104 21.11 14.85 -15.53
N GLU A 105 21.39 13.57 -15.31
CA GLU A 105 20.57 12.44 -15.77
C GLU A 105 19.48 12.13 -14.72
N VAL A 106 18.21 12.24 -15.13
CA VAL A 106 17.06 12.09 -14.23
C VAL A 106 16.28 10.82 -14.56
N VAL A 107 15.90 10.08 -13.51
CA VAL A 107 14.99 8.95 -13.62
C VAL A 107 13.67 9.24 -12.93
N LEU A 108 12.57 9.05 -13.65
CA LEU A 108 11.21 9.06 -13.13
C LEU A 108 10.75 7.62 -12.94
N LEU A 109 10.61 7.19 -11.69
CA LEU A 109 10.03 5.91 -11.34
C LEU A 109 8.51 6.04 -11.24
N PHE A 110 7.77 5.10 -11.82
CA PHE A 110 6.31 5.04 -11.71
C PHE A 110 5.85 3.59 -11.53
N ASP A 111 4.74 3.37 -10.83
CA ASP A 111 4.20 2.02 -10.63
C ASP A 111 3.52 1.43 -11.88
N ASP A 112 3.14 0.15 -11.81
CA ASP A 112 2.59 -0.59 -12.95
C ASP A 112 1.06 -0.47 -13.09
N LEU A 113 0.48 -1.26 -14.01
CA LEU A 113 -0.97 -1.30 -14.25
C LEU A 113 -1.79 -1.96 -13.13
N GLN A 114 -1.15 -2.67 -12.18
CA GLN A 114 -1.85 -3.19 -11.00
C GLN A 114 -2.13 -2.09 -9.99
N ARG A 115 -1.57 -0.89 -10.19
CA ARG A 115 -1.80 0.29 -9.36
C ARG A 115 -2.67 1.30 -10.09
N PRO A 116 -3.74 1.82 -9.44
CA PRO A 116 -4.64 2.78 -10.06
C PRO A 116 -4.05 4.19 -10.20
N THR A 117 -2.80 4.41 -9.76
CA THR A 117 -2.12 5.71 -9.79
C THR A 117 -2.24 6.37 -11.17
N PRO A 118 -2.84 7.56 -11.28
CA PRO A 118 -2.96 8.29 -12.54
C PRO A 118 -1.63 8.97 -12.92
N ALA A 119 -0.61 8.17 -13.26
CA ALA A 119 0.73 8.67 -13.60
C ALA A 119 0.71 9.69 -14.76
N HIS A 120 -0.23 9.53 -15.70
CA HIS A 120 -0.49 10.48 -16.80
C HIS A 120 -0.86 11.90 -16.36
N LEU A 121 -1.38 12.09 -15.14
CA LEU A 121 -1.64 13.43 -14.59
C LEU A 121 -0.41 14.03 -13.90
N VAL A 122 0.54 13.20 -13.47
CA VAL A 122 1.64 13.62 -12.61
C VAL A 122 2.94 13.79 -13.40
N LEU A 123 3.28 12.81 -14.23
CA LEU A 123 4.56 12.77 -14.94
C LEU A 123 4.81 14.02 -15.79
N PRO A 124 3.86 14.51 -16.63
CA PRO A 124 4.12 15.72 -17.40
C PRO A 124 4.45 16.94 -16.54
N ARG A 125 3.79 17.09 -15.38
CA ARG A 125 4.00 18.23 -14.46
C ARG A 125 5.38 18.16 -13.80
N ILE A 126 5.85 16.96 -13.48
CA ILE A 126 7.22 16.76 -12.97
C ILE A 126 8.23 17.10 -14.08
N MET A 127 8.00 16.64 -15.30
CA MET A 127 8.89 16.92 -16.43
C MET A 127 8.96 18.42 -16.77
N ASP A 128 7.84 19.14 -16.70
CA ASP A 128 7.81 20.60 -16.87
C ASP A 128 8.71 21.32 -15.85
N ARG A 129 8.64 20.92 -14.57
CA ARG A 129 9.50 21.47 -13.51
C ARG A 129 10.97 21.14 -13.72
N LEU A 130 11.27 19.93 -14.19
CA LEU A 130 12.63 19.54 -14.56
C LEU A 130 13.16 20.40 -15.73
N ASN A 131 12.34 20.68 -16.74
CA ASN A 131 12.72 21.57 -17.83
C ASN A 131 12.95 23.01 -17.36
N ILE A 132 12.11 23.54 -16.45
CA ILE A 132 12.31 24.85 -15.83
C ILE A 132 13.67 24.90 -15.09
N ALA A 133 14.06 23.81 -14.44
CA ALA A 133 15.36 23.65 -13.78
C ALA A 133 16.53 23.44 -14.77
N GLY A 134 16.28 23.42 -16.08
CA GLY A 134 17.28 23.27 -17.13
C GLY A 134 17.68 21.82 -17.42
N VAL A 135 16.88 20.83 -16.99
CA VAL A 135 17.03 19.42 -17.43
C VAL A 135 16.11 19.19 -18.63
N PRO A 136 16.66 19.03 -19.84
CA PRO A 136 15.84 18.79 -21.03
C PRO A 136 15.33 17.34 -21.03
N ASP A 137 14.23 17.07 -21.75
CA ASP A 137 13.59 15.75 -21.81
C ASP A 137 14.57 14.65 -22.27
N GLU A 138 15.61 15.01 -23.04
CA GLU A 138 16.66 14.09 -23.50
C GLU A 138 17.42 13.39 -22.38
N ARG A 139 17.47 14.01 -21.20
CA ARG A 139 18.14 13.49 -20.01
C ARG A 139 17.17 12.87 -19.00
N ILE A 140 15.89 12.72 -19.36
CA ILE A 140 14.87 12.12 -18.51
C ILE A 140 14.53 10.72 -19.02
N ARG A 141 14.60 9.72 -18.14
CA ARG A 141 14.12 8.36 -18.41
C ARG A 141 12.94 8.03 -17.51
N GLY A 142 11.89 7.44 -18.09
CA GLY A 142 10.78 6.88 -17.32
C GLY A 142 10.97 5.38 -17.14
N ILE A 143 10.93 4.89 -15.90
CA ILE A 143 11.08 3.47 -15.61
C ILE A 143 9.89 2.98 -14.79
N CYS A 144 9.16 2.03 -15.33
CA CYS A 144 8.12 1.32 -14.61
C CYS A 144 8.75 0.43 -13.55
N ALA A 145 8.45 0.72 -12.29
CA ALA A 145 8.86 0.02 -11.09
C ALA A 145 8.03 -1.27 -10.91
N LEU A 146 8.29 -2.24 -11.79
CA LEU A 146 7.53 -3.47 -11.93
C LEU A 146 7.64 -4.42 -10.71
N GLY A 147 8.76 -4.36 -10.00
CA GLY A 147 9.15 -5.39 -9.04
C GLY A 147 9.32 -6.73 -9.74
N THR A 148 8.60 -7.76 -9.27
CA THR A 148 8.64 -9.11 -9.85
C THR A 148 7.36 -9.49 -10.58
N HIS A 149 6.61 -8.52 -11.10
CA HIS A 149 5.45 -8.81 -11.93
C HIS A 149 5.86 -9.18 -13.36
N HIS A 150 4.89 -9.61 -14.17
CA HIS A 150 5.14 -9.88 -15.59
C HIS A 150 5.51 -8.59 -16.33
N LEU A 151 6.51 -8.68 -17.22
CA LEU A 151 6.96 -7.56 -18.04
C LEU A 151 5.80 -6.98 -18.85
N LEU A 152 5.72 -5.64 -18.86
CA LEU A 152 4.73 -4.91 -19.63
C LEU A 152 5.24 -4.62 -21.04
N SER A 153 4.33 -4.64 -22.01
CA SER A 153 4.60 -4.14 -23.35
C SER A 153 4.71 -2.62 -23.36
N LEU A 154 5.35 -2.07 -24.40
CA LEU A 154 5.44 -0.62 -24.56
C LEU A 154 4.05 0.05 -24.60
N GLU A 155 3.06 -0.57 -25.22
CA GLU A 155 1.69 -0.05 -25.28
C GLU A 155 1.04 0.00 -23.89
N GLN A 156 1.31 -0.99 -23.04
CA GLN A 156 0.87 -0.98 -21.63
C GLN A 156 1.56 0.13 -20.81
N LEU A 157 2.86 0.39 -21.07
CA LEU A 157 3.55 1.51 -20.45
C LEU A 157 2.95 2.85 -20.89
N LYS A 158 2.72 3.03 -22.19
CA LYS A 158 2.08 4.24 -22.75
C LYS A 158 0.68 4.46 -22.16
N LEU A 159 -0.09 3.40 -21.97
CA LEU A 159 -1.40 3.48 -21.31
C LEU A 159 -1.28 4.04 -19.88
N LYS A 160 -0.27 3.60 -19.14
CA LYS A 160 -0.03 4.06 -17.75
C LYS A 160 0.39 5.53 -17.68
N VAL A 161 1.35 5.93 -18.52
CA VAL A 161 1.97 7.27 -18.46
C VAL A 161 1.23 8.31 -19.29
N GLY A 162 0.30 7.91 -20.17
CA GLY A 162 -0.43 8.80 -21.06
C GLY A 162 0.38 9.25 -22.28
N SER A 163 -0.33 9.74 -23.30
CA SER A 163 0.27 10.11 -24.60
C SER A 163 1.32 11.21 -24.49
N GLU A 164 1.11 12.19 -23.62
CA GLU A 164 2.02 13.32 -23.44
C GLU A 164 3.39 12.87 -22.90
N ALA A 165 3.42 12.20 -21.74
CA ALA A 165 4.67 11.70 -21.17
C ALA A 165 5.30 10.62 -22.07
N ALA A 166 4.50 9.76 -22.71
CA ALA A 166 5.00 8.77 -23.65
C ALA A 166 5.75 9.40 -24.84
N SER A 167 5.22 10.49 -25.39
CA SER A 167 5.85 11.21 -26.50
C SER A 167 7.16 11.87 -26.07
N ARG A 168 7.20 12.49 -24.89
CA ARG A 168 8.40 13.16 -24.36
C ARG A 168 9.51 12.18 -23.97
N LEU A 169 9.12 10.96 -23.58
CA LEU A 169 10.01 9.87 -23.18
C LEU A 169 10.23 8.84 -24.29
N GLU A 170 9.98 9.18 -25.56
CA GLU A 170 10.17 8.25 -26.67
C GLU A 170 11.60 7.67 -26.69
N GLY A 171 11.71 6.33 -26.77
CA GLY A 171 12.99 5.61 -26.66
C GLY A 171 13.62 5.58 -25.26
N ARG A 172 13.01 6.25 -24.26
CA ARG A 172 13.48 6.37 -22.87
C ARG A 172 12.45 5.93 -21.83
N LEU A 173 11.32 5.36 -22.28
CA LEU A 173 10.29 4.75 -21.45
C LEU A 173 10.53 3.23 -21.37
N LEU A 174 10.87 2.73 -20.18
CA LEU A 174 11.34 1.38 -19.97
C LEU A 174 10.51 0.65 -18.91
N CYS A 175 10.44 -0.68 -19.02
CA CYS A 175 9.95 -1.55 -17.96
C CYS A 175 11.14 -2.17 -17.24
N HIS A 176 11.17 -2.14 -15.91
CA HIS A 176 12.21 -2.83 -15.15
C HIS A 176 12.11 -4.35 -15.34
N ASP A 177 13.23 -5.00 -15.63
CA ASP A 177 13.37 -6.46 -15.61
C ASP A 177 14.21 -6.90 -14.38
N PRO A 178 13.59 -7.58 -13.40
CA PRO A 178 14.27 -8.03 -12.18
C PRO A 178 15.28 -9.16 -12.44
N HIS A 179 15.26 -9.80 -13.62
CA HIS A 179 16.20 -10.85 -14.02
C HIS A 179 17.30 -10.35 -14.95
N ALA A 180 17.31 -9.06 -15.30
CA ALA A 180 18.30 -8.50 -16.19
C ALA A 180 19.71 -8.59 -15.59
N LYS A 181 20.67 -8.98 -16.45
CA LYS A 181 22.09 -9.20 -16.07
C LYS A 181 22.85 -7.89 -15.80
N ASP A 182 22.28 -6.78 -16.21
CA ASP A 182 22.82 -5.43 -16.08
C ASP A 182 22.29 -4.71 -14.82
N ASN A 183 21.51 -5.38 -13.97
CA ASN A 183 21.21 -4.86 -12.64
C ASN A 183 22.50 -4.70 -11.82
N VAL A 184 22.61 -3.60 -11.09
CA VAL A 184 23.83 -3.14 -10.41
C VAL A 184 23.66 -3.24 -8.91
N ILE A 185 24.61 -3.90 -8.23
CA ILE A 185 24.69 -3.90 -6.77
C ILE A 185 25.10 -2.51 -6.29
N ILE A 186 24.25 -1.87 -5.50
CA ILE A 186 24.49 -0.55 -4.92
C ILE A 186 24.82 -0.59 -3.42
N GLY A 187 24.64 -1.74 -2.77
CA GLY A 187 25.04 -1.93 -1.37
C GLY A 187 24.27 -3.04 -0.66
N ARG A 188 24.27 -2.96 0.66
CA ARG A 188 23.45 -3.78 1.55
C ARG A 188 22.76 -2.88 2.57
N THR A 189 21.53 -3.20 2.93
CA THR A 189 20.81 -2.57 4.04
C THR A 189 21.51 -2.84 5.38
N HIS A 190 21.14 -2.11 6.44
CA HIS A 190 21.76 -2.33 7.75
C HIS A 190 21.50 -3.72 8.33
N ARG A 191 20.41 -4.41 7.95
CA ARG A 191 20.14 -5.81 8.36
C ARG A 191 20.62 -6.86 7.35
N GLY A 192 21.35 -6.43 6.32
CA GLY A 192 22.15 -7.31 5.45
C GLY A 192 21.52 -7.71 4.12
N THR A 193 20.29 -7.29 3.82
CA THR A 193 19.65 -7.53 2.52
C THR A 193 20.48 -6.88 1.41
N LEU A 194 20.77 -7.66 0.36
CA LEU A 194 21.45 -7.15 -0.83
C LEU A 194 20.55 -6.18 -1.58
N VAL A 195 21.10 -5.03 -2.00
CA VAL A 195 20.39 -4.05 -2.83
C VAL A 195 21.06 -4.01 -4.20
N GLU A 196 20.44 -4.67 -5.16
CA GLU A 196 20.80 -4.69 -6.58
C GLU A 196 19.63 -4.17 -7.40
N ILE A 197 19.85 -3.13 -8.19
CA ILE A 197 18.78 -2.37 -8.86
C ILE A 197 19.06 -2.15 -10.34
N ASN A 198 18.06 -1.68 -11.08
CA ASN A 198 18.21 -1.28 -12.48
C ASN A 198 19.40 -0.32 -12.71
N GLN A 199 20.22 -0.59 -13.74
CA GLN A 199 21.41 0.23 -14.04
C GLN A 199 21.12 1.73 -14.21
N TYR A 200 20.04 2.09 -14.90
CA TYR A 200 19.72 3.50 -15.14
C TYR A 200 19.38 4.22 -13.84
N VAL A 201 18.79 3.51 -12.87
CA VAL A 201 18.51 4.04 -11.54
C VAL A 201 19.80 4.17 -10.73
N ALA A 202 20.68 3.17 -10.78
CA ALA A 202 21.95 3.18 -10.05
C ALA A 202 22.87 4.36 -10.46
N PHE A 203 22.86 4.71 -11.75
CA PHE A 203 23.71 5.77 -12.31
C PHE A 203 23.02 7.13 -12.46
N ALA A 204 21.76 7.27 -12.05
CA ALA A 204 21.05 8.55 -12.12
C ALA A 204 21.63 9.59 -11.14
N ASP A 205 21.60 10.86 -11.53
CA ASP A 205 21.94 11.98 -10.66
C ASP A 205 20.76 12.38 -9.76
N LEU A 206 19.54 12.19 -10.24
CA LEU A 206 18.30 12.48 -9.51
C LEU A 206 17.24 11.42 -9.85
N ILE A 207 16.61 10.87 -8.80
CA ILE A 207 15.53 9.88 -8.94
C ILE A 207 14.28 10.44 -8.26
N ILE A 208 13.18 10.47 -9.01
CA ILE A 208 11.87 10.96 -8.57
C ILE A 208 10.83 9.85 -8.71
N GLY A 209 10.05 9.58 -7.66
CA GLY A 209 9.01 8.56 -7.67
C GLY A 209 7.59 9.11 -7.84
N VAL A 210 6.74 8.38 -8.56
CA VAL A 210 5.29 8.63 -8.71
C VAL A 210 4.53 7.36 -8.34
N GLY A 211 3.72 7.41 -7.28
CA GLY A 211 2.98 6.23 -6.81
C GLY A 211 1.76 6.56 -5.96
N GLU A 212 1.30 5.55 -5.21
CA GLU A 212 0.21 5.66 -4.25
C GLU A 212 0.60 5.19 -2.84
N CYS A 213 -0.02 5.82 -1.83
CA CYS A 213 0.08 5.40 -0.43
C CYS A 213 -1.26 4.83 0.04
N MET A 214 -1.41 3.51 -0.11
CA MET A 214 -2.61 2.76 0.30
C MET A 214 -2.26 1.71 1.36
N PRO A 215 -3.19 1.28 2.23
CA PRO A 215 -2.93 0.24 3.21
C PRO A 215 -2.32 -1.02 2.58
N HIS A 216 -1.26 -1.56 3.20
CA HIS A 216 -0.58 -2.73 2.70
C HIS A 216 -0.42 -3.77 3.82
N PRO A 217 -0.81 -5.03 3.60
CA PRO A 217 -0.90 -6.01 4.68
C PRO A 217 0.42 -6.29 5.40
N ILE A 218 1.57 -6.16 4.71
CA ILE A 218 2.88 -6.52 5.26
C ILE A 218 3.76 -5.29 5.57
N ALA A 219 3.98 -4.42 4.58
CA ALA A 219 4.80 -3.21 4.69
C ALA A 219 4.15 -2.05 5.48
N GLY A 220 3.00 -2.25 6.14
CA GLY A 220 2.19 -1.17 6.70
C GLY A 220 1.37 -0.44 5.63
N TYR A 221 2.08 0.21 4.71
CA TYR A 221 1.51 1.00 3.61
C TYR A 221 2.26 0.74 2.27
N GLY A 222 1.61 1.09 1.16
CA GLY A 222 2.25 1.33 -0.14
C GLY A 222 3.07 2.63 -0.12
N GLY A 223 3.66 3.02 -1.24
CA GLY A 223 4.41 4.28 -1.30
C GLY A 223 5.83 4.20 -0.71
N SER A 224 6.37 5.34 -0.26
CA SER A 224 7.78 5.44 0.19
C SER A 224 8.74 4.92 -0.88
N PHE A 225 9.82 4.25 -0.48
CA PHE A 225 10.81 3.62 -1.35
C PHE A 225 10.35 2.29 -1.96
N LYS A 226 9.05 1.95 -1.99
CA LYS A 226 8.59 0.73 -2.66
C LYS A 226 8.78 0.72 -4.18
N LEU A 227 8.89 1.90 -4.79
CA LEU A 227 9.33 2.05 -6.18
C LEU A 227 10.79 1.63 -6.38
N VAL A 228 11.60 1.62 -5.31
CA VAL A 228 12.96 1.08 -5.29
C VAL A 228 12.94 -0.40 -4.91
N MET A 229 12.56 -0.73 -3.66
CA MET A 229 12.44 -2.10 -3.16
C MET A 229 10.96 -2.42 -2.89
N PRO A 230 10.30 -3.28 -3.69
CA PRO A 230 10.87 -4.13 -4.72
C PRO A 230 10.99 -3.50 -6.11
N GLY A 231 10.39 -2.33 -6.35
CA GLY A 231 9.99 -1.85 -7.67
C GLY A 231 11.05 -1.89 -8.78
N VAL A 232 12.31 -1.59 -8.50
CA VAL A 232 13.41 -1.67 -9.47
C VAL A 232 14.58 -2.55 -8.99
N CYS A 233 14.31 -3.40 -8.00
CA CYS A 233 15.29 -4.34 -7.46
C CYS A 233 15.29 -5.66 -8.24
N SER A 234 16.47 -6.28 -8.34
CA SER A 234 16.62 -7.62 -8.90
C SER A 234 15.79 -8.65 -8.15
N TYR A 235 15.41 -9.72 -8.83
CA TYR A 235 14.63 -10.82 -8.24
C TYR A 235 15.30 -11.36 -6.98
N ARG A 236 16.64 -11.50 -7.02
CA ARG A 236 17.43 -11.97 -5.87
C ARG A 236 17.30 -11.04 -4.67
N SER A 237 17.41 -9.73 -4.87
CA SER A 237 17.28 -8.73 -3.80
C SER A 237 15.87 -8.74 -3.21
N VAL A 238 14.86 -8.83 -4.08
CA VAL A 238 13.46 -8.91 -3.67
C VAL A 238 13.20 -10.20 -2.88
N ALA A 239 13.73 -11.35 -3.32
CA ALA A 239 13.54 -12.65 -2.66
C ALA A 239 14.18 -12.68 -1.28
N ASP A 240 15.43 -12.22 -1.20
CA ASP A 240 16.17 -12.09 0.06
C ASP A 240 15.38 -11.23 1.06
N HIS A 241 14.96 -10.03 0.65
CA HIS A 241 14.15 -9.15 1.49
C HIS A 241 12.82 -9.80 1.93
N HIS A 242 12.02 -10.25 0.97
CA HIS A 242 10.63 -10.63 1.20
C HIS A 242 10.53 -11.93 2.00
N PHE A 243 11.31 -12.96 1.64
CA PHE A 243 11.29 -14.22 2.37
C PHE A 243 11.91 -14.09 3.76
N THR A 244 12.78 -13.10 4.00
CA THR A 244 13.30 -12.79 5.34
C THR A 244 12.23 -12.21 6.24
N TRP A 245 11.56 -11.15 5.80
CA TRP A 245 10.76 -10.31 6.71
C TRP A 245 9.27 -10.63 6.70
N MET A 246 8.79 -11.47 5.79
CA MET A 246 7.36 -11.77 5.63
C MET A 246 6.65 -12.24 6.90
N ARG A 247 7.31 -13.03 7.75
CA ARG A 247 6.73 -13.56 8.99
C ARG A 247 7.17 -12.82 10.26
N HIS A 248 7.83 -11.67 10.11
CA HIS A 248 8.19 -10.87 11.29
C HIS A 248 6.91 -10.35 11.97
N PRO A 249 6.78 -10.41 13.32
CA PRO A 249 5.51 -10.09 14.00
C PRO A 249 4.97 -8.66 13.79
N LYS A 250 5.86 -7.73 13.42
CA LYS A 250 5.51 -6.33 13.08
C LYS A 250 5.32 -6.09 11.59
N SER A 251 5.50 -7.08 10.72
CA SER A 251 5.22 -7.00 9.29
C SER A 251 3.72 -7.08 9.03
N ARG A 252 3.01 -6.02 9.43
CA ARG A 252 1.56 -5.93 9.38
C ARG A 252 1.10 -4.54 8.94
N VAL A 253 -0.15 -4.44 8.51
CA VAL A 253 -0.80 -3.16 8.15
C VAL A 253 -0.74 -2.17 9.32
N ASN A 254 -0.71 -0.87 9.01
CA ASN A 254 -0.66 0.23 9.98
C ASN A 254 0.57 0.28 10.91
N VAL A 255 1.60 -0.54 10.65
CA VAL A 255 2.86 -0.50 11.43
C VAL A 255 4.02 -0.12 10.51
N LEU A 256 4.61 1.05 10.77
CA LEU A 256 5.84 1.51 10.14
C LEU A 256 7.03 1.34 11.10
N ASP A 257 6.95 1.89 12.30
CA ASP A 257 8.05 1.83 13.27
C ASP A 257 8.21 0.42 13.86
N GLY A 258 9.41 -0.15 13.75
CA GLY A 258 9.73 -1.53 14.12
C GLY A 258 9.24 -2.58 13.12
N ASN A 259 8.59 -2.18 12.02
CA ASN A 259 8.29 -3.09 10.93
C ASN A 259 9.55 -3.27 10.08
N HIS A 260 10.33 -4.32 10.36
CA HIS A 260 11.60 -4.56 9.65
C HIS A 260 11.42 -4.72 8.14
N PHE A 261 10.27 -5.21 7.66
CA PHE A 261 9.97 -5.26 6.23
C PHE A 261 9.92 -3.86 5.63
N TYR A 262 9.32 -2.89 6.33
CA TYR A 262 9.27 -1.50 5.89
C TYR A 262 10.61 -0.77 6.08
N GLU A 263 11.26 -0.95 7.23
CA GLU A 263 12.53 -0.29 7.55
C GLU A 263 13.64 -0.67 6.54
N GLU A 264 13.69 -1.93 6.10
CA GLU A 264 14.65 -2.39 5.09
C GLU A 264 14.36 -1.83 3.69
N ILE A 265 13.09 -1.59 3.36
CA ILE A 265 12.69 -0.86 2.15
C ILE A 265 13.18 0.59 2.22
N VAL A 266 13.03 1.25 3.36
CA VAL A 266 13.53 2.62 3.58
C VAL A 266 15.05 2.68 3.44
N ASP A 267 15.76 1.70 4.00
CA ASP A 267 17.20 1.59 3.87
C ASP A 267 17.65 1.40 2.42
N ALA A 268 17.05 0.44 1.70
CA ALA A 268 17.35 0.21 0.29
C ALA A 268 17.12 1.48 -0.55
N GLY A 269 16.08 2.23 -0.24
CA GLY A 269 15.77 3.51 -0.85
C GLY A 269 16.76 4.64 -0.55
N ARG A 270 17.27 4.71 0.67
CA ARG A 270 18.34 5.65 1.03
C ARG A 270 19.63 5.33 0.30
N ILE A 271 19.97 4.04 0.16
CA ILE A 271 21.14 3.59 -0.60
C ILE A 271 21.00 3.95 -2.09
N SER A 272 19.79 3.85 -2.66
CA SER A 272 19.56 4.24 -4.05
C SER A 272 19.59 5.75 -4.31
N ARG A 273 19.46 6.56 -3.24
CA ARG A 273 19.44 8.03 -3.28
C ARG A 273 18.21 8.60 -3.98
N MET A 274 17.07 7.90 -3.93
CA MET A 274 15.82 8.50 -4.39
C MET A 274 15.45 9.71 -3.50
N ALA A 275 15.33 10.88 -4.13
CA ALA A 275 15.39 12.16 -3.43
C ALA A 275 14.03 12.84 -3.29
N PHE A 276 13.09 12.54 -4.19
CA PHE A 276 11.78 13.14 -4.20
C PHE A 276 10.73 12.10 -4.58
N LYS A 277 9.55 12.21 -4.01
CA LYS A 277 8.44 11.35 -4.37
C LYS A 277 7.12 12.08 -4.23
N ILE A 278 6.15 11.69 -5.05
CA ILE A 278 4.74 12.02 -4.87
C ILE A 278 3.93 10.74 -4.66
N ASP A 279 3.12 10.72 -3.60
CA ASP A 279 2.10 9.72 -3.32
C ASP A 279 0.70 10.30 -3.47
N LEU A 280 -0.15 9.56 -4.18
CA LEU A 280 -1.57 9.81 -4.28
C LEU A 280 -2.33 8.87 -3.35
N ILE A 281 -3.34 9.40 -2.67
CA ILE A 281 -4.33 8.61 -1.95
C ILE A 281 -5.60 8.60 -2.78
N MET A 282 -6.17 7.42 -3.03
CA MET A 282 -7.28 7.23 -3.96
C MET A 282 -8.43 6.47 -3.34
N ASN A 283 -9.65 6.77 -3.80
CA ASN A 283 -10.82 5.99 -3.41
C ASN A 283 -10.98 4.72 -4.26
N GLU A 284 -11.99 3.91 -3.94
CA GLU A 284 -12.37 2.70 -4.66
C GLU A 284 -12.78 2.92 -6.12
N LYS A 285 -13.13 4.16 -6.49
CA LYS A 285 -13.43 4.58 -7.86
C LYS A 285 -12.19 5.07 -8.62
N LYS A 286 -10.99 4.95 -8.02
CA LYS A 286 -9.71 5.42 -8.57
C LYS A 286 -9.63 6.95 -8.71
N GLU A 287 -10.42 7.67 -7.93
CA GLU A 287 -10.41 9.14 -7.88
C GLU A 287 -9.44 9.61 -6.81
N ILE A 288 -8.72 10.71 -7.08
CA ILE A 288 -7.75 11.28 -6.13
C ILE A 288 -8.49 11.89 -4.94
N ILE A 289 -8.05 11.54 -3.73
CA ILE A 289 -8.50 12.11 -2.45
C ILE A 289 -7.53 13.20 -1.99
N LYS A 290 -6.22 12.95 -2.15
CA LYS A 290 -5.16 13.87 -1.72
C LYS A 290 -3.81 13.49 -2.33
N ALA A 291 -2.93 14.47 -2.51
CA ALA A 291 -1.54 14.28 -2.94
C ALA A 291 -0.55 14.76 -1.87
N PHE A 292 0.53 14.01 -1.71
CA PHE A 292 1.65 14.30 -0.81
C PHE A 292 2.93 14.21 -1.64
N ALA A 293 3.80 15.20 -1.55
CA ALA A 293 5.06 15.18 -2.27
C ALA A 293 6.20 15.68 -1.38
N GLY A 294 7.43 15.23 -1.62
CA GLY A 294 8.61 15.68 -0.90
C GLY A 294 9.64 14.58 -0.66
N ASP A 295 10.30 14.62 0.50
CA ASP A 295 11.20 13.57 0.96
C ASP A 295 10.42 12.25 1.09
N PRO A 296 10.89 11.14 0.49
CA PRO A 296 10.12 9.89 0.42
C PRO A 296 9.74 9.28 1.77
N VAL A 297 10.41 9.63 2.88
CA VAL A 297 10.00 9.17 4.23
C VAL A 297 9.02 10.14 4.87
N ALA A 298 9.31 11.44 4.80
CA ALA A 298 8.49 12.47 5.43
C ALA A 298 7.11 12.58 4.78
N GLU A 299 7.04 12.64 3.44
CA GLU A 299 5.78 12.68 2.69
C GLU A 299 4.93 11.43 2.96
N HIS A 300 5.57 10.26 2.94
CA HIS A 300 4.90 8.98 3.15
C HIS A 300 4.35 8.84 4.57
N ARG A 301 5.05 9.35 5.60
CA ARG A 301 4.52 9.35 6.98
C ARG A 301 3.24 10.18 7.10
N GLU A 302 3.18 11.33 6.42
CA GLU A 302 1.97 12.17 6.40
C GLU A 302 0.85 11.52 5.58
N ALA A 303 1.19 10.91 4.44
CA ALA A 303 0.25 10.17 3.61
C ALA A 303 -0.32 8.94 4.36
N ALA A 304 0.52 8.17 5.05
CA ALA A 304 0.11 7.03 5.85
C ALA A 304 -0.83 7.43 6.99
N ARG A 305 -0.54 8.52 7.72
CA ARG A 305 -1.43 9.04 8.77
C ARG A 305 -2.78 9.48 8.19
N TYR A 306 -2.79 10.10 7.02
CA TYR A 306 -4.02 10.48 6.37
C TYR A 306 -4.81 9.26 5.88
N ALA A 307 -4.14 8.26 5.28
CA ALA A 307 -4.74 6.98 4.90
C ALA A 307 -5.33 6.25 6.11
N GLU A 308 -4.62 6.21 7.24
CA GLU A 308 -5.13 5.66 8.51
C GLU A 308 -6.49 6.28 8.88
N SER A 309 -6.59 7.61 8.82
CA SER A 309 -7.82 8.33 9.17
C SER A 309 -9.03 7.98 8.28
N LEU A 310 -8.78 7.42 7.09
CA LEU A 310 -9.82 7.07 6.11
C LEU A 310 -10.18 5.57 6.14
N TYR A 311 -9.19 4.71 6.32
CA TYR A 311 -9.33 3.26 6.12
C TYR A 311 -9.39 2.47 7.42
N LEU A 312 -9.16 3.12 8.57
CA LEU A 312 -9.17 2.44 9.86
C LEU A 312 -10.57 2.10 10.35
N ILE A 313 -10.75 0.84 10.68
CA ILE A 313 -11.91 0.29 11.36
C ILE A 313 -11.43 -0.19 12.73
N PRO A 314 -11.83 0.48 13.82
CA PRO A 314 -11.43 0.07 15.16
C PRO A 314 -12.24 -1.14 15.62
N LEU A 315 -11.59 -2.08 16.28
CA LEU A 315 -12.21 -3.22 16.95
C LEU A 315 -11.88 -3.19 18.45
N PRO A 316 -12.84 -3.45 19.33
CA PRO A 316 -12.58 -3.46 20.78
C PRO A 316 -11.80 -4.69 21.27
N LYS A 317 -11.71 -5.74 20.45
CA LYS A 317 -10.99 -6.99 20.70
C LYS A 317 -10.86 -7.80 19.41
N LEU A 318 -10.05 -8.84 19.43
CA LEU A 318 -10.05 -9.86 18.37
C LEU A 318 -11.43 -10.53 18.28
N ALA A 319 -11.94 -10.71 17.06
CA ALA A 319 -13.21 -11.35 16.79
C ALA A 319 -13.10 -12.89 16.87
N ASP A 320 -14.17 -13.54 17.30
CA ASP A 320 -14.36 -14.98 17.16
C ASP A 320 -14.55 -15.36 15.68
N VAL A 321 -15.31 -14.53 14.95
CA VAL A 321 -15.58 -14.67 13.52
C VAL A 321 -15.36 -13.35 12.81
N THR A 322 -14.56 -13.35 11.75
CA THR A 322 -14.44 -12.20 10.84
C THR A 322 -15.10 -12.51 9.51
N ILE A 323 -16.03 -11.67 9.10
CA ILE A 323 -16.70 -11.74 7.79
C ILE A 323 -16.09 -10.65 6.93
N THR A 324 -15.53 -11.00 5.77
CA THR A 324 -14.83 -10.05 4.91
C THR A 324 -15.07 -10.32 3.43
N SER A 325 -14.96 -9.28 2.62
CA SER A 325 -14.91 -9.39 1.16
C SER A 325 -13.57 -8.93 0.59
N ALA A 326 -13.17 -9.50 -0.54
CA ALA A 326 -12.05 -9.04 -1.36
C ALA A 326 -12.27 -7.64 -1.96
N PHE A 327 -13.49 -7.09 -1.97
CA PHE A 327 -13.79 -5.77 -2.52
C PHE A 327 -12.93 -4.64 -1.93
N PRO A 328 -12.41 -3.70 -2.75
CA PRO A 328 -12.51 -3.61 -4.21
C PRO A 328 -11.42 -4.37 -4.97
N MET A 329 -10.53 -5.07 -4.27
CA MET A 329 -9.34 -5.74 -4.83
C MET A 329 -9.65 -7.18 -5.24
N GLU A 330 -10.69 -7.42 -6.03
CA GLU A 330 -11.29 -8.76 -6.20
C GLU A 330 -10.60 -9.69 -7.21
N TYR A 331 -9.52 -9.23 -7.83
CA TYR A 331 -8.84 -9.93 -8.91
C TYR A 331 -7.51 -10.57 -8.49
N GLY A 332 -7.28 -11.80 -8.97
CA GLY A 332 -6.01 -12.51 -8.85
C GLY A 332 -5.48 -12.55 -7.41
N VAL A 333 -4.17 -12.34 -7.26
CA VAL A 333 -3.51 -12.33 -5.95
C VAL A 333 -3.93 -11.16 -5.06
N GLN A 334 -4.49 -10.08 -5.62
CA GLN A 334 -4.88 -8.92 -4.83
C GLN A 334 -6.08 -9.23 -3.92
N ALA A 335 -6.94 -10.18 -4.31
CA ALA A 335 -8.09 -10.62 -3.53
C ALA A 335 -7.69 -11.23 -2.17
N THR A 336 -6.47 -11.76 -2.08
CA THR A 336 -5.98 -12.40 -0.85
C THR A 336 -5.63 -11.40 0.25
N LYS A 337 -5.50 -10.12 -0.08
CA LYS A 337 -5.23 -9.07 0.91
C LYS A 337 -6.34 -8.98 1.94
N ALA A 338 -7.61 -9.10 1.52
CA ALA A 338 -8.73 -9.07 2.45
C ALA A 338 -8.68 -10.21 3.47
N LEU A 339 -8.31 -11.41 3.03
CA LEU A 339 -8.11 -12.55 3.94
C LEU A 339 -6.97 -12.28 4.94
N THR A 340 -5.88 -11.68 4.46
CA THR A 340 -4.75 -11.27 5.33
C THR A 340 -5.17 -10.20 6.34
N MET A 341 -5.92 -9.18 5.92
CA MET A 341 -6.45 -8.16 6.83
C MET A 341 -7.38 -8.77 7.89
N ALA A 342 -8.27 -9.68 7.49
CA ALA A 342 -9.15 -10.40 8.42
C ALA A 342 -8.37 -11.25 9.43
N SER A 343 -7.22 -11.82 9.02
CA SER A 343 -6.37 -12.61 9.92
C SER A 343 -5.82 -11.78 11.09
N PHE A 344 -5.59 -10.47 10.91
CA PHE A 344 -5.05 -9.60 11.97
C PHE A 344 -6.08 -9.27 13.06
N CYS A 345 -7.38 -9.37 12.74
CA CYS A 345 -8.45 -9.07 13.67
C CYS A 345 -9.24 -10.31 14.14
N THR A 346 -8.86 -11.51 13.70
CA THR A 346 -9.47 -12.78 14.12
C THR A 346 -8.61 -13.45 15.19
N ARG A 347 -9.22 -13.94 16.28
CA ARG A 347 -8.45 -14.68 17.30
C ARG A 347 -7.98 -16.03 16.77
N THR A 348 -6.89 -16.55 17.31
CA THR A 348 -6.43 -17.93 17.02
C THR A 348 -7.54 -18.94 17.34
N GLY A 349 -7.74 -19.90 16.43
CA GLY A 349 -8.83 -20.89 16.52
C GLY A 349 -10.22 -20.31 16.27
N GLY A 350 -10.32 -19.05 15.84
CA GLY A 350 -11.55 -18.45 15.32
C GLY A 350 -11.79 -18.80 13.85
N ALA A 351 -12.77 -18.15 13.24
CA ALA A 351 -13.16 -18.40 11.86
C ALA A 351 -13.15 -17.13 10.99
N ILE A 352 -12.90 -17.30 9.69
CA ILE A 352 -13.00 -16.23 8.70
C ILE A 352 -13.97 -16.67 7.60
N ILE A 353 -14.99 -15.87 7.32
CA ILE A 353 -15.85 -16.03 6.14
C ILE A 353 -15.35 -15.01 5.10
N TRP A 354 -14.69 -15.50 4.07
CA TRP A 354 -14.07 -14.71 3.02
C TRP A 354 -14.85 -14.82 1.71
N ALA A 355 -15.44 -13.71 1.28
CA ALA A 355 -16.07 -13.60 -0.03
C ALA A 355 -15.06 -13.08 -1.07
N ALA A 356 -14.80 -13.87 -2.11
CA ALA A 356 -13.96 -13.48 -3.22
C ALA A 356 -14.45 -14.12 -4.53
N PRO A 357 -14.80 -13.32 -5.56
CA PRO A 357 -15.38 -13.86 -6.79
C PRO A 357 -14.49 -14.85 -7.51
N GLN A 358 -13.21 -14.50 -7.70
CA GLN A 358 -12.21 -15.33 -8.37
C GLN A 358 -12.66 -15.94 -9.70
N LYS A 359 -13.51 -15.23 -10.45
CA LYS A 359 -14.09 -15.68 -11.73
C LYS A 359 -13.05 -16.19 -12.73
N GLU A 360 -11.83 -15.68 -12.65
CA GLU A 360 -10.67 -16.23 -13.31
C GLU A 360 -9.86 -17.08 -12.32
N ALA A 361 -10.12 -18.39 -12.28
CA ALA A 361 -9.41 -19.31 -11.40
C ALA A 361 -7.92 -19.48 -11.78
N GLY A 362 -7.58 -19.33 -13.05
CA GLY A 362 -6.24 -19.59 -13.59
C GLY A 362 -5.10 -18.98 -12.75
N PRO A 363 -5.12 -17.65 -12.47
CA PRO A 363 -4.14 -17.00 -11.63
C PRO A 363 -3.96 -17.59 -10.22
N ILE A 364 -4.99 -18.18 -9.60
CA ILE A 364 -4.89 -18.73 -8.24
C ILE A 364 -4.61 -20.25 -8.22
N MET A 365 -4.73 -20.95 -9.34
CA MET A 365 -4.53 -22.41 -9.39
C MET A 365 -3.17 -22.92 -8.89
N PRO A 366 -2.02 -22.27 -9.16
CA PRO A 366 -0.74 -22.67 -8.58
C PRO A 366 -0.75 -22.62 -7.05
N LEU A 367 -1.35 -21.59 -6.45
CA LEU A 367 -1.56 -21.51 -5.00
C LEU A 367 -2.43 -22.66 -4.50
N VAL A 368 -3.54 -22.97 -5.17
CA VAL A 368 -4.42 -24.11 -4.82
C VAL A 368 -3.64 -25.42 -4.83
N LYS A 369 -2.78 -25.63 -5.83
CA LYS A 369 -1.93 -26.82 -5.94
C LYS A 369 -0.95 -26.93 -4.78
N GLU A 370 -0.28 -25.84 -4.42
CA GLU A 370 0.67 -25.84 -3.30
C GLU A 370 -0.02 -26.04 -1.96
N MET A 371 -1.25 -25.53 -1.80
CA MET A 371 -2.04 -25.76 -0.59
C MET A 371 -2.44 -27.22 -0.40
N ALA A 372 -2.64 -27.97 -1.49
CA ALA A 372 -2.99 -29.39 -1.45
C ALA A 372 -1.86 -30.27 -0.88
N SER A 373 -0.62 -29.78 -0.85
CA SER A 373 0.50 -30.50 -0.24
C SER A 373 0.37 -30.62 1.29
N ALA A 374 0.94 -31.70 1.83
CA ALA A 374 1.02 -31.92 3.27
C ALA A 374 2.01 -30.99 3.99
N GLU A 375 2.84 -30.25 3.22
CA GLU A 375 3.84 -29.34 3.75
C GLU A 375 3.21 -28.21 4.57
N SER A 376 3.79 -27.92 5.75
CA SER A 376 3.34 -26.83 6.64
C SER A 376 3.76 -25.46 6.13
N ALA A 377 3.16 -24.39 6.67
CA ALA A 377 3.59 -23.02 6.40
C ALA A 377 5.06 -22.79 6.75
N ALA A 378 5.51 -23.37 7.88
CA ALA A 378 6.87 -23.22 8.37
C ALA A 378 7.90 -23.95 7.47
N ASP A 379 7.55 -25.14 6.97
CA ASP A 379 8.41 -25.91 6.07
C ASP A 379 8.55 -25.22 4.71
N PHE A 380 7.44 -24.78 4.12
CA PHE A 380 7.47 -24.04 2.86
C PHE A 380 8.27 -22.74 3.00
N HIS A 381 8.07 -21.98 4.09
CA HIS A 381 8.86 -20.76 4.35
C HIS A 381 10.36 -21.03 4.48
N ARG A 382 10.75 -22.13 5.15
CA ARG A 382 12.16 -22.53 5.28
C ARG A 382 12.79 -22.82 3.91
N ARG A 383 12.08 -23.52 3.01
CA ARG A 383 12.54 -23.77 1.64
C ARG A 383 12.75 -22.48 0.85
N LEU A 384 11.80 -21.54 0.93
CA LEU A 384 11.95 -20.23 0.29
C LEU A 384 13.19 -19.47 0.80
N ARG A 385 13.44 -19.53 2.11
CA ARG A 385 14.61 -18.93 2.76
C ARG A 385 15.94 -19.55 2.31
N GLU A 386 15.92 -20.79 1.87
CA GLU A 386 17.07 -21.53 1.32
C GLU A 386 17.20 -21.36 -0.20
N GLY A 387 16.27 -20.64 -0.85
CA GLY A 387 16.24 -20.44 -2.30
C GLY A 387 15.60 -21.58 -3.09
N ASP A 388 15.03 -22.58 -2.41
CA ASP A 388 14.30 -23.69 -3.01
C ASP A 388 12.86 -23.29 -3.34
N VAL A 389 12.71 -22.43 -4.35
CA VAL A 389 11.41 -22.05 -4.92
C VAL A 389 10.97 -23.12 -5.93
N PRO A 390 9.77 -23.71 -5.79
CA PRO A 390 9.25 -24.66 -6.77
C PRO A 390 9.26 -24.11 -8.20
N GLU A 391 9.70 -24.92 -9.17
CA GLU A 391 9.95 -24.48 -10.54
C GLU A 391 8.73 -23.78 -11.18
N HIS A 392 7.56 -24.38 -11.04
CA HIS A 392 6.31 -23.86 -11.59
C HIS A 392 5.84 -22.55 -10.92
N LEU A 393 6.44 -22.14 -9.80
CA LEU A 393 6.17 -20.85 -9.15
C LEU A 393 7.19 -19.78 -9.52
N ARG A 394 8.34 -20.13 -10.12
CA ARG A 394 9.41 -19.17 -10.45
C ARG A 394 8.99 -18.09 -11.45
N THR A 395 7.98 -18.38 -12.26
CA THR A 395 7.39 -17.41 -13.21
C THR A 395 6.44 -16.42 -12.55
N PHE A 396 6.07 -16.64 -11.29
CA PHE A 396 5.20 -15.76 -10.52
C PHE A 396 6.03 -14.79 -9.67
N GLY A 397 5.43 -13.64 -9.39
CA GLY A 397 6.05 -12.65 -8.52
C GLY A 397 6.21 -13.14 -7.08
N ILE A 398 7.20 -12.61 -6.38
CA ILE A 398 7.54 -13.03 -5.02
C ILE A 398 6.38 -12.79 -4.04
N SER A 399 5.61 -11.71 -4.24
CA SER A 399 4.38 -11.46 -3.46
C SER A 399 3.33 -12.56 -3.62
N TYR A 400 3.28 -13.24 -4.78
CA TYR A 400 2.42 -14.41 -5.01
C TYR A 400 2.96 -15.63 -4.28
N ILE A 401 4.24 -15.91 -4.41
CA ILE A 401 4.90 -17.06 -3.74
C ILE A 401 4.72 -16.98 -2.22
N MET A 402 4.83 -15.77 -1.65
CA MET A 402 4.54 -15.51 -0.24
C MET A 402 3.12 -15.91 0.18
N GLN A 403 2.13 -15.82 -0.70
CA GLN A 403 0.75 -16.19 -0.36
C GLN A 403 0.62 -17.68 -0.03
N VAL A 404 1.50 -18.55 -0.56
CA VAL A 404 1.50 -19.97 -0.21
C VAL A 404 1.76 -20.16 1.28
N VAL A 405 2.76 -19.46 1.83
CA VAL A 405 3.06 -19.50 3.27
C VAL A 405 1.87 -18.98 4.07
N TYR A 406 1.31 -17.82 3.67
CA TYR A 406 0.21 -17.21 4.41
C TYR A 406 -1.05 -18.05 4.38
N PHE A 407 -1.42 -18.64 3.24
CA PHE A 407 -2.61 -19.48 3.15
C PHE A 407 -2.46 -20.76 3.98
N LYS A 408 -1.28 -21.39 3.95
CA LYS A 408 -0.99 -22.51 4.84
C LYS A 408 -1.12 -22.09 6.30
N GLU A 409 -0.57 -20.94 6.67
CA GLU A 409 -0.66 -20.41 8.03
C GLU A 409 -2.11 -20.09 8.44
N TYR A 410 -2.93 -19.58 7.52
CA TYR A 410 -4.35 -19.33 7.79
C TYR A 410 -5.13 -20.62 7.98
N ALA A 411 -4.89 -21.64 7.16
CA ALA A 411 -5.49 -22.97 7.32
C ALA A 411 -5.08 -23.66 8.63
N GLU A 412 -3.85 -23.40 9.11
CA GLU A 412 -3.34 -23.92 10.39
C GLU A 412 -3.92 -23.18 11.60
N ARG A 413 -4.31 -21.90 11.45
CA ARG A 413 -4.70 -21.03 12.57
C ARG A 413 -6.20 -20.77 12.69
N PHE A 414 -6.94 -20.86 11.59
CA PHE A 414 -8.35 -20.46 11.49
C PHE A 414 -9.18 -21.47 10.72
N LYS A 415 -10.48 -21.51 11.01
CA LYS A 415 -11.46 -22.12 10.10
C LYS A 415 -11.85 -21.10 9.03
N VAL A 416 -11.47 -21.33 7.78
CA VAL A 416 -11.78 -20.39 6.68
C VAL A 416 -12.90 -20.95 5.82
N PHE A 417 -14.00 -20.20 5.72
CA PHE A 417 -15.02 -20.39 4.70
C PHE A 417 -14.72 -19.49 3.51
N HIS A 418 -14.68 -20.06 2.32
CA HIS A 418 -14.47 -19.33 1.09
C HIS A 418 -15.77 -19.32 0.27
N VAL A 419 -16.35 -18.13 0.14
CA VAL A 419 -17.54 -17.85 -0.66
C VAL A 419 -17.07 -17.33 -2.01
N THR A 420 -17.21 -18.14 -3.05
CA THR A 420 -16.62 -17.86 -4.37
C THR A 420 -17.46 -18.46 -5.48
N ASP A 421 -17.50 -17.77 -6.63
CA ASP A 421 -18.16 -18.25 -7.85
C ASP A 421 -17.17 -18.92 -8.82
N GLY A 422 -15.86 -18.74 -8.59
CA GLY A 422 -14.81 -19.10 -9.53
C GLY A 422 -14.09 -20.42 -9.25
N LEU A 423 -14.18 -20.94 -8.02
CA LEU A 423 -13.55 -22.21 -7.63
C LEU A 423 -14.58 -23.27 -7.28
N SER A 424 -14.30 -24.52 -7.64
CA SER A 424 -15.12 -25.67 -7.25
C SER A 424 -14.96 -25.99 -5.75
N PRO A 425 -15.95 -26.68 -5.13
CA PRO A 425 -15.83 -27.16 -3.76
C PRO A 425 -14.57 -27.98 -3.51
N GLU A 426 -14.16 -28.81 -4.47
CA GLU A 426 -12.94 -29.63 -4.40
C GLU A 426 -11.68 -28.75 -4.40
N GLN A 427 -11.64 -27.71 -5.23
CA GLN A 427 -10.51 -26.77 -5.27
C GLN A 427 -10.40 -25.96 -3.97
N VAL A 428 -11.53 -25.55 -3.38
CA VAL A 428 -11.52 -24.91 -2.06
C VAL A 428 -11.08 -25.87 -0.97
N LYS A 429 -11.52 -27.13 -1.02
CA LYS A 429 -11.07 -28.17 -0.09
C LYS A 429 -9.58 -28.47 -0.23
N MET A 430 -9.01 -28.41 -1.44
CA MET A 430 -7.55 -28.50 -1.65
C MET A 430 -6.80 -27.38 -0.93
N MET A 431 -7.42 -26.21 -0.77
CA MET A 431 -6.88 -25.12 0.04
C MET A 431 -6.99 -25.36 1.55
N LYS A 432 -7.55 -26.50 1.99
CA LYS A 432 -7.87 -26.80 3.40
C LYS A 432 -8.86 -25.81 3.99
N TYR A 433 -9.70 -25.22 3.13
CA TYR A 433 -10.79 -24.31 3.49
C TYR A 433 -12.14 -24.98 3.25
N GLU A 434 -13.19 -24.42 3.84
CA GLU A 434 -14.57 -24.85 3.65
C GLU A 434 -15.20 -24.06 2.51
N TYR A 435 -15.87 -24.76 1.58
CA TYR A 435 -16.63 -24.12 0.51
C TYR A 435 -18.02 -23.71 1.00
N ALA A 436 -18.49 -22.54 0.55
CA ALA A 436 -19.89 -22.18 0.65
C ALA A 436 -20.34 -21.44 -0.61
N SER A 437 -21.54 -21.76 -1.10
CA SER A 437 -22.13 -21.13 -2.29
C SER A 437 -22.71 -19.74 -2.00
N SER A 438 -22.87 -19.38 -0.73
CA SER A 438 -23.37 -18.07 -0.31
C SER A 438 -22.89 -17.70 1.08
N MET A 439 -22.96 -16.40 1.40
CA MET A 439 -22.70 -15.90 2.76
C MET A 439 -23.61 -16.57 3.79
N GLN A 440 -24.92 -16.69 3.49
CA GLN A 440 -25.89 -17.28 4.42
C GLN A 440 -25.61 -18.76 4.69
N GLU A 441 -25.17 -19.51 3.67
CA GLU A 441 -24.78 -20.90 3.84
C GLU A 441 -23.59 -21.02 4.80
N ALA A 442 -22.52 -20.25 4.59
CA ALA A 442 -21.34 -20.25 5.45
C ALA A 442 -21.72 -19.94 6.92
N LEU A 443 -22.58 -18.94 7.13
CA LEU A 443 -23.08 -18.54 8.45
C LEU A 443 -23.89 -19.65 9.12
N ASN A 444 -24.79 -20.29 8.37
CA ASN A 444 -25.64 -21.37 8.87
C ASN A 444 -24.82 -22.61 9.27
N GLN A 445 -23.76 -22.92 8.52
CA GLN A 445 -22.86 -24.02 8.86
C GLN A 445 -22.03 -23.68 10.11
N LEU A 446 -21.36 -22.53 10.11
CA LEU A 446 -20.45 -22.14 11.20
C LEU A 446 -21.19 -21.93 12.53
N SER A 447 -22.40 -21.40 12.52
CA SER A 447 -23.19 -21.16 13.74
C SER A 447 -23.61 -22.43 14.49
N ARG A 448 -23.61 -23.60 13.84
CA ARG A 448 -23.84 -24.89 14.52
C ARG A 448 -22.68 -25.27 15.44
N GLU A 449 -21.47 -24.93 15.05
CA GLU A 449 -20.24 -25.17 15.81
C GLU A 449 -19.94 -24.02 16.77
N MET A 450 -20.26 -22.78 16.36
CA MET A 450 -20.07 -21.55 17.12
C MET A 450 -21.43 -20.86 17.37
N PRO A 451 -22.28 -21.38 18.28
CA PRO A 451 -23.61 -20.81 18.52
C PRO A 451 -23.57 -19.41 19.15
N LYS A 452 -22.43 -19.01 19.73
CA LYS A 452 -22.15 -17.67 20.24
C LYS A 452 -20.79 -17.21 19.73
N ALA A 453 -20.72 -15.97 19.25
CA ALA A 453 -19.49 -15.39 18.72
C ALA A 453 -19.53 -13.86 18.78
N ASP A 454 -18.40 -13.23 19.05
CA ASP A 454 -18.17 -11.82 18.75
C ASP A 454 -17.65 -11.67 17.32
N VAL A 455 -18.34 -10.84 16.52
CA VAL A 455 -18.20 -10.84 15.06
C VAL A 455 -17.76 -9.47 14.55
N ALA A 456 -16.74 -9.48 13.69
CA ALA A 456 -16.36 -8.34 12.89
C ALA A 456 -16.84 -8.53 11.45
N VAL A 457 -17.56 -7.55 10.90
CA VAL A 457 -17.93 -7.50 9.49
C VAL A 457 -17.10 -6.41 8.82
N LEU A 458 -16.35 -6.77 7.78
CA LEU A 458 -15.53 -5.89 6.95
C LEU A 458 -16.14 -5.89 5.54
N PRO A 459 -17.12 -5.02 5.26
CA PRO A 459 -17.84 -5.07 3.98
C PRO A 459 -16.93 -4.89 2.75
N SER A 460 -15.83 -4.15 2.90
CA SER A 460 -14.82 -3.86 1.88
C SER A 460 -13.41 -4.22 2.36
N GLY A 461 -13.13 -5.50 2.59
CA GLY A 461 -11.89 -5.98 3.22
C GLY A 461 -10.58 -5.69 2.47
N GLY A 462 -10.64 -5.40 1.16
CA GLY A 462 -9.46 -5.25 0.32
C GLY A 462 -8.56 -4.06 0.69
N ASN A 463 -9.14 -2.98 1.22
CA ASN A 463 -8.44 -1.71 1.48
C ASN A 463 -8.66 -1.16 2.91
N VAL A 464 -9.13 -1.98 3.86
CA VAL A 464 -9.37 -1.54 5.25
C VAL A 464 -8.16 -1.82 6.14
N ILE A 465 -8.07 -1.06 7.22
CA ILE A 465 -7.16 -1.29 8.33
C ILE A 465 -8.02 -1.73 9.52
N ALA A 466 -8.17 -3.04 9.71
CA ALA A 466 -8.82 -3.57 10.89
C ALA A 466 -7.83 -3.57 12.06
N GLU A 467 -8.03 -2.71 13.05
CA GLU A 467 -7.11 -2.58 14.19
C GLU A 467 -7.82 -2.81 15.52
N VAL A 468 -7.26 -3.71 16.32
CA VAL A 468 -7.72 -3.94 17.69
C VAL A 468 -7.13 -2.86 18.60
N ARG A 469 -8.00 -2.10 19.27
CA ARG A 469 -7.65 -0.97 20.14
C ARG A 469 -8.17 -1.12 21.56
#